data_AF-A0A2T2SZE4-F1
#
_entry.id   AF-A0A2T2SZE4-F1
#
_cell.length_a   1.000
_cell.length_b   1.000
_cell.length_c   1.000
_cell.angle_alpha   90.00
_cell.angle_beta   90.00
_cell.angle_gamma   90.00
#
_symmetry.space_group_name_H-M   'P 1'
#
loop_
_entity.id
_entity.type
_entity.pdbx_description
1 polymer ?
#
loop_
_entity_poly.entity_id
_entity_poly.type
_entity_poly.pdbx_seq_one_letter_code
_entity_poly.pdbx_strand_id
1 'polypeptide(L)'
;QNVYIAPLLLDRALPDPDIWHGTNLAMPDYAARYVNLFGKLWEDTHDARTALTYLWVHSEVQNALDRWLDLSRDLARLAASEEIDDAAERRWQQLVKQRRSIADDTLSNPALRRILKRLP
;
A
#
# COMPACT_ATOMS: atom_id res chain seq x y z
N GLN A 1 2.44 -1.41 -6.44
CA GLN A 1 2.34 -0.58 -5.22
C GLN A 1 3.08 -1.32 -4.11
N ASN A 2 3.88 -0.61 -3.32
CA ASN A 2 4.64 -1.18 -2.22
C ASN A 2 4.29 -0.40 -0.95
N VAL A 3 3.62 -1.06 0.00
CA VAL A 3 3.06 -0.44 1.21
C VAL A 3 4.12 -0.04 2.24
N TYR A 4 5.36 -0.52 2.07
CA TYR A 4 6.47 -0.26 3.00
C TYR A 4 7.25 1.01 2.67
N ILE A 5 7.13 1.55 1.46
CA ILE A 5 7.91 2.74 1.05
C ILE A 5 7.56 3.96 1.90
N ALA A 6 6.27 4.31 2.00
CA ALA A 6 5.84 5.48 2.75
C ALA A 6 6.22 5.42 4.25
N PRO A 7 5.97 4.33 5.00
CA PRO A 7 6.38 4.28 6.39
C PRO A 7 7.91 4.30 6.56
N LEU A 8 8.69 3.70 5.64
CA LEU A 8 10.16 3.82 5.68
C LEU A 8 10.62 5.28 5.49
N LEU A 9 10.07 6.01 4.52
CA LEU A 9 10.41 7.42 4.28
C LEU A 9 10.02 8.34 5.43
N LEU A 10 9.01 7.95 6.21
CA LEU A 10 8.44 8.74 7.30
C LEU A 10 8.88 8.27 8.69
N ASP A 11 9.79 7.29 8.77
CA ASP A 11 10.25 6.69 10.02
C ASP A 11 9.08 6.14 10.89
N ARG A 12 8.13 5.47 10.24
CA ARG A 12 6.94 4.87 10.87
C ARG A 12 7.06 3.34 10.96
N ALA A 13 6.25 2.77 11.84
CA ALA A 13 6.11 1.32 11.94
C ALA A 13 5.68 0.73 10.59
N LEU A 14 6.33 -0.36 10.20
CA LEU A 14 5.99 -1.09 8.98
C LEU A 14 4.73 -1.92 9.21
N PRO A 15 3.88 -2.06 8.18
CA PRO A 15 2.86 -3.10 8.16
C PRO A 15 3.49 -4.50 8.38
N ASP A 16 2.69 -5.41 8.90
CA ASP A 16 3.07 -6.82 9.04
C ASP A 16 3.40 -7.44 7.67
N PRO A 17 4.57 -8.12 7.51
CA PRO A 17 4.94 -8.79 6.27
C PRO A 17 4.10 -10.03 5.92
N ASP A 18 3.25 -10.54 6.81
CA ASP A 18 2.40 -11.72 6.60
C ASP A 18 1.19 -11.43 5.69
N ILE A 19 1.46 -10.89 4.50
CA ILE A 19 0.47 -10.53 3.49
C ILE A 19 0.89 -10.96 2.09
N TRP A 20 -0.10 -11.09 1.20
CA TRP A 20 0.18 -11.48 -0.17
C TRP A 20 0.75 -10.33 -0.99
N HIS A 21 2.01 -10.50 -1.38
CA HIS A 21 2.75 -9.60 -2.25
C HIS A 21 2.74 -10.16 -3.67
N GLY A 22 1.77 -9.71 -4.48
CA GLY A 22 1.61 -10.19 -5.87
C GLY A 22 2.80 -9.98 -6.81
N THR A 23 3.90 -9.40 -6.32
CA THR A 23 5.19 -9.29 -6.99
C THR A 23 6.28 -9.07 -5.94
N ASN A 24 7.50 -9.50 -6.22
CA ASN A 24 8.69 -9.20 -5.40
C ASN A 24 8.93 -7.69 -5.24
N LEU A 25 8.47 -6.85 -6.17
CA LEU A 25 8.56 -5.39 -6.05
C LEU A 25 7.69 -4.81 -4.94
N ALA A 26 6.75 -5.58 -4.40
CA ALA A 26 5.87 -5.18 -3.30
C ALA A 26 6.42 -5.59 -1.92
N MET A 27 7.58 -6.24 -1.86
CA MET A 27 8.19 -6.76 -0.64
C MET A 27 8.93 -5.66 0.16
N PRO A 28 9.15 -5.86 1.47
CA PRO A 28 9.88 -4.90 2.32
C PRO A 28 11.33 -4.65 1.90
N ASP A 29 12.04 -5.69 1.42
CA ASP A 29 13.43 -5.60 0.99
C ASP A 29 13.60 -4.69 -0.23
N TYR A 30 12.67 -4.77 -1.19
CA TYR A 30 12.62 -3.87 -2.32
C TYR A 30 12.35 -2.43 -1.86
N ALA A 31 11.45 -2.23 -0.91
CA ALA A 31 11.16 -0.91 -0.37
C ALA A 31 12.39 -0.28 0.31
N ALA A 32 13.13 -1.06 1.09
CA ALA A 32 14.37 -0.62 1.72
C ALA A 32 15.42 -0.21 0.68
N ARG A 33 15.57 -0.99 -0.40
CA ARG A 33 16.46 -0.64 -1.53
C ARG A 33 16.01 0.66 -2.21
N TYR A 34 14.72 0.83 -2.45
CA TYR A 34 14.17 2.05 -3.03
C TYR A 34 14.49 3.27 -2.18
N VAL A 35 14.24 3.20 -0.87
CA VAL A 35 14.51 4.31 0.06
C VAL A 35 16.02 4.60 0.15
N ASN A 36 16.88 3.59 0.14
CA ASN A 36 18.33 3.81 0.12
C ASN A 36 18.79 4.57 -1.14
N LEU A 37 18.23 4.23 -2.31
CA LEU A 37 18.64 4.82 -3.58
C LEU A 37 18.01 6.21 -3.82
N PHE A 38 16.77 6.41 -3.41
CA PHE A 38 15.96 7.57 -3.79
C PHE A 38 15.43 8.39 -2.61
N GLY A 39 15.63 7.96 -1.37
CA GLY A 39 15.10 8.60 -0.17
C GLY A 39 15.55 10.06 -0.01
N LYS A 40 16.80 10.37 -0.38
CA LYS A 40 17.31 11.75 -0.37
C LYS A 40 16.48 12.73 -1.19
N LEU A 41 15.89 12.30 -2.30
CA LEU A 41 15.03 13.16 -3.12
C LEU A 41 13.78 13.62 -2.35
N TRP A 42 13.29 12.77 -1.44
CA TRP A 42 12.16 13.06 -0.57
C TRP A 42 12.55 13.94 0.62
N GLU A 43 13.79 13.81 1.12
CA GLU A 43 14.32 14.62 2.22
C GLU A 43 14.68 16.04 1.77
N ASP A 44 15.32 16.17 0.60
CA ASP A 44 15.78 17.45 0.06
C ASP A 44 14.62 18.34 -0.38
N THR A 45 13.45 17.75 -0.67
CA THR A 45 12.24 18.47 -1.06
C THR A 45 11.30 18.61 0.14
N HIS A 46 11.41 19.73 0.88
CA HIS A 46 10.60 19.99 2.08
C HIS A 46 9.10 19.74 1.86
N ASP A 47 8.58 20.17 0.72
CA ASP A 47 7.17 20.01 0.35
C ASP A 47 6.77 18.54 0.16
N ALA A 48 7.70 17.68 -0.32
CA ALA A 48 7.43 16.27 -0.57
C ALA A 48 7.25 15.49 0.74
N ARG A 49 8.13 15.70 1.72
CA ARG A 49 8.03 15.03 3.03
C ARG A 49 6.81 15.52 3.81
N THR A 50 6.49 16.82 3.74
CA THR A 50 5.28 17.39 4.35
C THR A 50 4.01 16.82 3.72
N ALA A 51 3.93 16.81 2.38
CA ALA A 51 2.81 16.21 1.66
C ALA A 51 2.64 14.72 1.98
N LEU A 52 3.73 13.96 2.00
CA LEU A 52 3.71 12.53 2.34
C LEU A 52 3.24 12.30 3.78
N THR A 53 3.72 13.12 4.73
CA THR A 53 3.29 13.05 6.13
C THR A 53 1.81 13.34 6.27
N TYR A 54 1.31 14.37 5.59
CA TYR A 54 -0.10 14.73 5.61
C TYR A 54 -1.00 13.65 5.01
N LEU A 55 -0.62 13.11 3.85
CA LEU A 55 -1.33 11.99 3.23
C LEU A 55 -1.33 10.77 4.14
N TRP A 56 -0.20 10.46 4.76
CA TRP A 56 -0.08 9.30 5.64
C TRP A 56 -1.07 9.36 6.80
N VAL A 57 -1.21 10.50 7.48
CA VAL A 57 -2.13 10.61 8.63
C VAL A 57 -3.58 10.87 8.22
N HIS A 58 -3.87 11.10 6.94
CA HIS A 58 -5.22 11.37 6.49
C HIS A 58 -6.11 10.13 6.60
N SER A 59 -7.27 10.26 7.24
CA SER A 59 -8.16 9.14 7.58
C SER A 59 -8.60 8.34 6.35
N GLU A 60 -8.89 9.00 5.23
CA GLU A 60 -9.26 8.31 3.99
C GLU A 60 -8.13 7.41 3.46
N VAL A 61 -6.86 7.84 3.62
CA VAL A 61 -5.69 7.07 3.19
C VAL A 61 -5.45 5.90 4.15
N GLN A 62 -5.55 6.14 5.46
CA GLN A 62 -5.41 5.09 6.47
C GLN A 62 -6.50 4.02 6.34
N ASN A 63 -7.77 4.41 6.19
CA ASN A 63 -8.88 3.47 5.98
C ASN A 63 -8.69 2.65 4.69
N ALA A 64 -8.14 3.26 3.64
CA ALA A 64 -7.85 2.56 2.39
C ALA A 64 -6.69 1.57 2.57
N LEU A 65 -5.63 1.96 3.29
CA LEU A 65 -4.49 1.12 3.61
C LEU A 65 -4.91 -0.09 4.45
N ASP A 66 -5.68 0.12 5.51
CA ASP A 66 -6.17 -0.96 6.38
C ASP A 66 -6.96 -2.00 5.58
N ARG A 67 -7.92 -1.54 4.76
CA ARG A 67 -8.69 -2.43 3.88
C ARG A 67 -7.80 -3.17 2.88
N TRP A 68 -6.78 -2.49 2.33
CA TRP A 68 -5.84 -3.12 1.41
C TRP A 68 -5.01 -4.22 2.09
N LEU A 69 -4.57 -3.99 3.33
CA LEU A 69 -3.83 -4.96 4.14
C LEU A 69 -4.70 -6.16 4.47
N ASP A 70 -5.94 -5.95 4.89
CA ASP A 70 -6.88 -7.05 5.20
C ASP A 70 -7.16 -7.93 3.98
N LEU A 71 -7.42 -7.33 2.82
CA LEU A 71 -7.56 -8.08 1.56
C LEU A 71 -6.29 -8.86 1.20
N SER A 72 -5.12 -8.32 1.50
CA SER A 72 -3.84 -9.00 1.24
C SER A 72 -3.56 -10.13 2.22
N ARG A 73 -4.02 -10.03 3.48
CA ARG A 73 -4.01 -11.15 4.44
C ARG A 73 -4.93 -12.27 3.98
N ASP A 74 -6.13 -11.93 3.53
CA ASP A 74 -7.08 -12.92 3.00
C ASP A 74 -6.54 -13.64 1.77
N LEU A 75 -5.87 -12.91 0.86
CA LEU A 75 -5.16 -13.52 -0.27
C LEU A 75 -4.02 -14.43 0.18
N ALA A 76 -3.26 -14.06 1.22
CA ALA A 76 -2.19 -14.90 1.75
C ALA A 76 -2.75 -16.22 2.33
N ARG A 77 -3.87 -16.14 3.07
CA ARG A 77 -4.57 -17.32 3.61
C ARG A 77 -5.07 -18.24 2.51
N LEU A 78 -5.65 -17.69 1.44
CA LEU A 78 -6.07 -18.49 0.28
C LEU A 78 -4.89 -19.13 -0.44
N ALA A 79 -3.80 -18.41 -0.63
CA ALA A 79 -2.58 -18.95 -1.26
C ALA A 79 -1.95 -20.09 -0.45
N ALA A 80 -2.12 -20.08 0.87
CA ALA A 80 -1.64 -21.12 1.77
C ALA A 80 -2.61 -22.31 1.91
N SER A 81 -3.83 -22.21 1.39
CA SER A 81 -4.82 -23.30 1.41
C SER A 81 -4.45 -24.39 0.41
N GLU A 82 -4.58 -25.65 0.79
CA GLU A 82 -4.40 -26.81 -0.11
C GLU A 82 -5.62 -27.05 -1.02
N GLU A 83 -6.77 -26.46 -0.68
CA GLU A 83 -8.01 -26.58 -1.45
C GLU A 83 -8.02 -25.57 -2.62
N ILE A 84 -7.67 -26.06 -3.81
CA ILE A 84 -7.81 -25.31 -5.06
C ILE A 84 -9.06 -25.83 -5.77
N ASP A 85 -10.18 -25.14 -5.55
CA ASP A 85 -11.45 -25.39 -6.22
C ASP A 85 -12.00 -24.12 -6.91
N ASP A 86 -13.10 -24.27 -7.65
CA ASP A 86 -13.75 -23.16 -8.35
C ASP A 86 -14.25 -22.06 -7.41
N ALA A 87 -14.50 -22.36 -6.14
CA ALA A 87 -14.92 -21.37 -5.16
C ALA A 87 -13.72 -20.54 -4.67
N ALA A 88 -12.59 -21.19 -4.40
CA ALA A 88 -11.32 -20.56 -4.05
C ALA A 88 -10.84 -19.63 -5.17
N GLU A 89 -10.90 -20.08 -6.43
CA GLU A 89 -10.54 -19.24 -7.59
C GLU A 89 -11.47 -18.02 -7.72
N ARG A 90 -12.79 -18.21 -7.60
CA ARG A 90 -13.74 -17.08 -7.63
C ARG A 90 -13.47 -16.07 -6.51
N ARG A 91 -13.16 -16.56 -5.31
CA ARG A 91 -12.83 -15.72 -4.16
C ARG A 91 -11.53 -14.96 -4.38
N TRP A 92 -10.51 -15.63 -4.92
CA TRP A 92 -9.24 -15.02 -5.30
C TRP A 92 -9.45 -13.84 -6.25
N GLN A 93 -10.17 -14.06 -7.35
CA GLN A 93 -10.46 -13.02 -8.34
C GLN A 93 -11.23 -11.84 -7.73
N GLN A 94 -12.19 -12.11 -6.84
CA GLN A 94 -12.92 -11.08 -6.13
C GLN A 94 -11.99 -10.22 -5.25
N LEU A 95 -11.11 -10.83 -4.46
CA LEU A 95 -10.20 -10.13 -3.57
C LEU A 95 -9.16 -9.32 -4.34
N VAL A 96 -8.57 -9.88 -5.39
CA VAL A 96 -7.64 -9.15 -6.28
C VAL A 96 -8.33 -7.94 -6.90
N LYS A 97 -9.57 -8.10 -7.38
CA LYS A 97 -10.35 -6.99 -7.95
C LYS A 97 -10.64 -5.90 -6.92
N GLN A 98 -11.07 -6.26 -5.72
CA GLN A 98 -11.31 -5.30 -4.63
C GLN A 98 -10.04 -4.55 -4.25
N ARG A 99 -8.93 -5.27 -4.11
CA ARG A 99 -7.64 -4.67 -3.78
C ARG A 99 -7.18 -3.69 -4.85
N ARG A 100 -7.39 -4.02 -6.12
CA ARG A 100 -7.08 -3.16 -7.26
C ARG A 100 -7.98 -1.90 -7.29
N SER A 101 -9.27 -2.01 -6.98
CA SER A 101 -10.15 -0.84 -6.92
C SER A 101 -9.73 0.16 -5.84
N ILE A 102 -9.23 -0.29 -4.67
CA ILE A 102 -8.67 0.63 -3.67
C ILE A 102 -7.53 1.46 -4.26
N ALA A 103 -6.63 0.81 -4.99
CA ALA A 103 -5.49 1.44 -5.66
C ALA A 103 -5.92 2.42 -6.77
N ASP A 104 -6.86 1.99 -7.61
CA ASP A 104 -7.27 2.71 -8.83
C ASP A 104 -8.25 3.84 -8.53
N ASP A 105 -9.02 3.76 -7.44
CA ASP A 105 -10.06 4.74 -7.09
C ASP A 105 -9.64 5.60 -5.88
N THR A 106 -9.44 4.97 -4.72
CA THR A 106 -9.27 5.66 -3.43
C THR A 106 -7.88 6.25 -3.25
N LEU A 107 -6.84 5.52 -3.69
CA LEU A 107 -5.45 5.94 -3.64
C LEU A 107 -4.94 6.41 -5.01
N SER A 108 -5.86 6.78 -5.90
CA SER A 108 -5.56 7.29 -7.23
C SER A 108 -4.88 8.66 -7.18
N ASN A 109 -4.09 9.00 -8.20
CA ASN A 109 -3.47 10.32 -8.31
C ASN A 109 -4.50 11.47 -8.17
N PRO A 110 -5.67 11.43 -8.82
CA PRO A 110 -6.71 12.44 -8.60
C PRO A 110 -7.21 12.52 -7.15
N ALA A 111 -7.42 11.37 -6.49
CA ALA A 111 -7.87 11.32 -5.10
C ALA A 111 -6.84 11.92 -4.14
N LEU A 112 -5.56 11.53 -4.29
CA LEU A 112 -4.47 12.06 -3.48
C LEU A 112 -4.28 13.57 -3.72
N ARG A 113 -4.36 14.05 -4.96
CA ARG A 113 -4.31 15.49 -5.27
C ARG A 113 -5.46 16.26 -4.61
N ARG A 114 -6.68 15.70 -4.58
CA ARG A 114 -7.82 16.31 -3.88
C ARG A 114 -7.57 16.44 -2.38
N ILE A 115 -6.94 15.44 -1.75
CA ILE A 115 -6.57 15.48 -0.34
C ILE A 115 -5.50 16.56 -0.12
N LEU A 116 -4.45 16.58 -0.94
CA LEU A 116 -3.36 17.55 -0.85
C LEU A 116 -3.77 19.01 -1.07
N LYS A 117 -4.83 19.27 -1.86
CA LYS A 117 -5.40 20.63 -1.99
C LYS A 117 -5.94 21.20 -0.68
N ARG A 118 -6.10 20.37 0.35
CA ARG A 118 -6.54 20.76 1.70
C ARG A 118 -5.38 20.85 2.68
N LEU A 119 -4.14 20.70 2.21
CA LEU A 119 -2.95 20.93 3.02
C LEU A 119 -2.97 22.41 3.47
N PRO A 120 -2.90 22.67 4.79
CA PRO A 120 -2.98 24.02 5.35
C PRO A 120 -1.77 24.89 5.02
#